data_AF-A0A0A1WVG8-F1
#
_entry.id   AF-A0A0A1WVG8-F1
#
_cell.length_a   1.000
_cell.length_b   1.000
_cell.length_c   1.000
_cell.angle_alpha   90.00
_cell.angle_beta   90.00
_cell.angle_gamma   90.00
#
_symmetry.space_group_name_H-M   'P 1'
#
loop_
_entity.id
_entity.type
_entity.pdbx_description
1 polymer ?
#
loop_
_entity_poly.entity_id
_entity_poly.type
_entity_poly.pdbx_seq_one_letter_code
_entity_poly.pdbx_strand_id
1 'polypeptide(L)'
;PGNTCLPNSEEIVPYVFLGDEAYPLLECLLRPYSRKEITEDYEYFNARLSRARKCIECAFGLLSARFRILWKPIETDPLFAELLVKCICLLHNIIIDLEGLDENLKEEVQKENLEKIIKEFNKTSVKNGRLIRDKFCNFVCMNKI
;
A
#
# COMPACT_ATOMS: atom_id res chain seq x y z
N PRO A 1 -13.94 -7.84 -4.54
CA PRO A 1 -14.11 -7.74 -6.02
C PRO A 1 -13.69 -9.07 -6.68
N GLY A 2 -14.34 -9.48 -7.77
CA GLY A 2 -13.95 -10.68 -8.52
C GLY A 2 -12.66 -10.46 -9.32
N ASN A 3 -12.05 -11.53 -9.83
CA ASN A 3 -10.87 -11.42 -10.69
C ASN A 3 -11.22 -10.75 -12.02
N THR A 4 -10.29 -9.96 -12.56
CA THR A 4 -10.49 -9.22 -13.82
C THR A 4 -9.24 -9.31 -14.69
N CYS A 5 -9.42 -9.13 -16.00
CA CYS A 5 -8.29 -9.06 -16.92
C CYS A 5 -7.45 -7.81 -16.68
N LEU A 6 -6.13 -7.93 -16.85
CA LEU A 6 -5.24 -6.78 -16.91
C LEU A 6 -5.59 -5.91 -18.13
N PRO A 7 -5.38 -4.58 -18.07
CA PRO A 7 -5.67 -3.70 -19.20
C PRO A 7 -4.96 -4.17 -20.47
N ASN A 8 -5.69 -4.33 -21.57
CA ASN A 8 -5.15 -4.81 -22.85
C ASN A 8 -4.45 -6.19 -22.78
N SER A 9 -4.90 -7.07 -21.88
CA SER A 9 -4.36 -8.42 -21.72
C SER A 9 -5.49 -9.44 -21.47
N GLU A 10 -5.27 -10.69 -21.84
CA GLU A 10 -6.15 -11.82 -21.50
C GLU A 10 -5.82 -12.41 -20.11
N GLU A 11 -4.78 -11.88 -19.44
CA GLU A 11 -4.32 -12.36 -18.15
C GLU A 11 -5.30 -11.97 -17.04
N ILE A 12 -5.96 -12.98 -16.46
CA ILE A 12 -6.91 -12.81 -15.35
C ILE A 12 -6.14 -12.81 -14.02
N VAL A 13 -6.27 -11.73 -13.26
CA VAL A 13 -5.62 -11.55 -11.96
C VAL A 13 -6.62 -11.07 -10.89
N PRO A 14 -6.38 -11.37 -9.61
CA PRO A 14 -7.17 -10.78 -8.53
C PRO A 14 -6.83 -9.30 -8.35
N TYR A 15 -7.71 -8.59 -7.64
CA TYR A 15 -7.37 -7.28 -7.09
C TYR A 15 -6.40 -7.45 -5.91
N VAL A 16 -5.39 -6.59 -5.87
CA VAL A 16 -4.31 -6.66 -4.90
C VAL A 16 -4.04 -5.31 -4.25
N PHE A 17 -3.69 -5.36 -2.97
CA PHE A 17 -3.10 -4.23 -2.25
C PHE A 17 -1.60 -4.13 -2.55
N LEU A 18 -1.05 -2.93 -2.41
CA LEU A 18 0.37 -2.66 -2.60
C LEU A 18 1.04 -2.47 -1.24
N GLY A 19 1.82 -3.46 -0.82
CA GLY A 19 2.62 -3.46 0.39
C GLY A 19 4.08 -3.07 0.13
N ASP A 20 4.75 -2.69 1.21
CA ASP A 20 6.21 -2.56 1.24
C ASP A 20 6.91 -3.89 1.58
N GLU A 21 8.22 -3.84 1.81
CA GLU A 21 9.04 -5.01 2.11
C GLU A 21 8.76 -5.62 3.49
N ALA A 22 8.16 -4.88 4.42
CA ALA A 22 7.81 -5.36 5.73
C ALA A 22 6.67 -6.38 5.65
N TYR A 23 5.68 -6.17 4.77
CA TYR A 23 4.51 -7.05 4.63
C TYR A 23 4.84 -8.43 4.01
N PRO A 24 4.04 -9.47 4.30
CA PRO A 24 4.15 -10.74 3.61
C PRO A 24 3.64 -10.64 2.16
N LEU A 25 4.15 -11.50 1.27
CA LEU A 25 3.57 -11.68 -0.06
C LEU A 25 2.34 -12.59 0.06
N LEU A 26 1.18 -12.08 -0.36
CA LEU A 26 -0.10 -12.81 -0.35
C LEU A 26 -0.76 -12.72 -1.73
N GLU A 27 -1.80 -13.52 -1.96
CA GLU A 27 -2.59 -13.44 -3.20
C GLU A 27 -3.27 -12.07 -3.37
N CYS A 28 -3.62 -11.41 -2.27
CA CYS A 28 -4.25 -10.10 -2.24
C CYS A 28 -3.28 -8.96 -1.88
N LEU A 29 -1.98 -9.22 -1.71
CA LEU A 29 -1.00 -8.22 -1.27
C LEU A 29 0.33 -8.41 -1.98
N LEU A 30 0.65 -7.49 -2.89
CA LEU A 30 1.94 -7.44 -3.56
C LEU A 30 2.98 -6.76 -2.68
N ARG A 31 4.22 -7.23 -2.75
CA ARG A 31 5.40 -6.59 -2.16
C ARG A 31 6.54 -6.56 -3.18
N PRO A 32 7.49 -5.63 -3.04
CA PRO A 32 8.66 -5.60 -3.92
C PRO A 32 9.44 -6.92 -3.90
N TYR A 33 10.13 -7.20 -5.00
CA TYR A 33 11.15 -8.25 -5.05
C TYR A 33 12.31 -7.88 -4.11
N SER A 34 12.92 -8.91 -3.49
CA SER A 34 14.06 -8.68 -2.60
C SER A 34 15.25 -8.16 -3.40
N ARG A 35 15.99 -7.21 -2.84
CA ARG A 35 17.20 -6.64 -3.46
C ARG A 35 18.33 -7.67 -3.67
N LYS A 36 18.24 -8.85 -3.06
CA LYS A 36 19.22 -9.94 -3.22
C LYS A 36 19.15 -10.65 -4.57
N GLU A 37 18.03 -10.55 -5.28
CA GLU A 37 17.77 -11.25 -6.55
C GLU A 37 17.34 -10.25 -7.64
N ILE A 38 18.02 -9.09 -7.75
CA ILE A 38 17.56 -8.00 -8.61
C ILE A 38 17.95 -8.22 -10.08
N THR A 39 16.93 -8.31 -10.94
CA THR A 39 17.05 -8.17 -12.40
C THR A 39 16.57 -6.78 -12.81
N GLU A 40 16.88 -6.32 -14.03
CA GLU A 40 16.40 -5.03 -14.53
C GLU A 40 14.86 -4.91 -14.49
N ASP A 41 14.16 -5.99 -14.83
CA ASP A 41 12.69 -6.03 -14.76
C ASP A 41 12.17 -5.91 -13.33
N TYR A 42 12.82 -6.57 -12.36
CA TYR A 42 12.42 -6.48 -10.96
C TYR A 42 12.70 -5.10 -10.38
N GLU A 43 13.81 -4.46 -10.78
CA GLU A 43 14.12 -3.09 -10.40
C GLU A 43 13.07 -2.11 -10.95
N TYR A 44 12.74 -2.26 -12.23
CA TYR A 44 11.70 -1.47 -12.88
C TYR A 44 10.34 -1.63 -12.18
N PHE A 45 9.91 -2.87 -11.95
CA PHE A 45 8.68 -3.16 -11.23
C PHE A 45 8.68 -2.57 -9.80
N ASN A 46 9.77 -2.75 -9.05
CA ASN A 46 9.92 -2.21 -7.70
C ASN A 46 9.82 -0.67 -7.68
N ALA A 47 10.39 0.00 -8.69
CA ALA A 47 10.28 1.45 -8.86
C ALA A 47 8.83 1.88 -9.14
N ARG A 48 8.11 1.15 -10.01
CA ARG A 48 6.69 1.42 -10.29
C ARG A 48 5.80 1.18 -9.09
N LEU A 49 6.02 0.08 -8.38
CA LEU A 49 5.31 -0.24 -7.13
C LEU A 49 5.52 0.87 -6.08
N SER A 50 6.76 1.36 -5.95
CA SER A 50 7.08 2.46 -5.03
C SER A 50 6.42 3.78 -5.45
N ARG A 51 6.39 4.08 -6.76
CA ARG A 51 5.68 5.26 -7.29
C ARG A 51 4.18 5.18 -7.04
N ALA A 52 3.56 4.02 -7.19
CA ALA A 52 2.15 3.82 -6.88
C ALA A 52 1.87 4.01 -5.37
N ARG A 53 2.72 3.45 -4.50
CA ARG A 53 2.59 3.64 -3.04
C ARG A 53 2.78 5.08 -2.59
N LYS A 54 3.59 5.88 -3.29
CA LYS A 54 3.83 7.29 -2.95
C LYS A 54 2.55 8.12 -2.78
N CYS A 55 1.51 7.85 -3.57
CA CYS A 55 0.22 8.53 -3.43
C CYS A 55 -0.41 8.28 -2.04
N ILE A 56 -0.40 7.02 -1.60
CA ILE A 56 -0.94 6.60 -0.30
C ILE A 56 -0.07 7.13 0.85
N GLU A 57 1.26 7.06 0.70
CA GLU A 57 2.21 7.60 1.69
C GLU A 57 2.03 9.12 1.88
N CYS A 58 1.85 9.87 0.79
CA CYS A 58 1.55 11.31 0.86
C CYS A 58 0.21 11.59 1.54
N ALA A 59 -0.83 10.82 1.22
CA ALA A 59 -2.15 10.99 1.84
C ALA A 59 -2.10 10.74 3.35
N PHE A 60 -1.49 9.64 3.79
CA PHE A 60 -1.31 9.36 5.21
C PHE A 60 -0.45 10.42 5.89
N GLY A 61 0.62 10.90 5.25
CA GLY A 61 1.47 11.95 5.81
C GLY A 61 0.73 13.25 6.08
N LEU A 62 -0.08 13.71 5.12
CA LEU A 62 -0.94 14.90 5.30
C LEU A 62 -1.99 14.69 6.39
N LEU A 63 -2.57 13.49 6.45
CA LEU A 63 -3.59 13.13 7.41
C LEU A 63 -3.00 13.07 8.83
N SER A 64 -1.83 12.45 9.03
CA SER A 64 -1.13 12.45 10.33
C SER A 64 -0.63 13.85 10.72
N ALA A 65 -0.07 14.63 9.80
CA ALA A 65 0.39 16.00 10.08
C ALA A 65 -0.74 16.91 10.58
N ARG A 66 -1.95 16.75 10.01
CA ARG A 66 -3.14 17.51 10.40
C ARG A 66 -3.75 17.02 11.72
N PHE A 67 -3.88 15.70 11.89
CA PHE A 67 -4.57 15.11 13.03
C PHE A 67 -3.59 14.50 14.02
N ARG A 68 -3.16 15.31 14.99
CA ARG A 68 -2.19 14.93 16.05
C ARG A 68 -2.55 13.66 16.83
N ILE A 69 -3.83 13.28 16.88
CA ILE A 69 -4.27 12.03 17.51
C ILE A 69 -3.65 10.77 16.87
N LEU A 70 -3.19 10.87 15.62
CA LEU A 70 -2.56 9.79 14.88
C LEU A 70 -1.04 9.68 15.13
N TRP A 71 -0.46 10.59 15.90
CA TRP A 71 0.98 10.58 16.21
C TRP A 71 1.33 9.54 17.27
N LYS A 72 0.31 9.01 17.96
CA LYS A 72 0.45 7.98 18.99
C LYS A 72 -0.59 6.89 18.74
N PRO A 73 -0.38 5.68 19.27
CA PRO A 73 -1.42 4.67 19.33
C PRO A 73 -2.71 5.25 19.91
N ILE A 74 -3.85 4.94 19.28
CA ILE A 74 -5.16 5.38 19.75
C ILE A 74 -5.57 4.46 20.91
N GLU A 75 -5.38 4.93 22.14
CA GLU A 75 -5.65 4.18 23.38
C GLU A 75 -7.16 4.18 23.72
N THR A 76 -7.96 3.51 22.90
CA THR A 76 -9.41 3.40 23.08
C THR A 76 -9.94 2.04 22.63
N ASP A 77 -11.24 1.81 22.80
CA ASP A 77 -11.90 0.59 22.32
C ASP A 77 -11.73 0.45 20.78
N PRO A 78 -11.43 -0.75 20.25
CA PRO A 78 -11.21 -0.93 18.81
C PRO A 78 -12.37 -0.46 17.92
N LEU A 79 -13.63 -0.62 18.34
CA LEU A 79 -14.79 -0.17 17.56
C LEU A 79 -14.85 1.36 17.54
N PHE A 80 -14.50 1.99 18.66
CA PHE A 80 -14.42 3.45 18.73
C PHE A 80 -13.22 4.00 17.93
N ALA A 81 -12.07 3.32 17.96
CA ALA A 81 -10.91 3.67 17.14
C ALA A 81 -11.24 3.60 15.65
N GLU A 82 -11.96 2.55 15.21
CA GLU A 82 -12.44 2.43 13.83
C GLU A 82 -13.34 3.61 13.42
N LEU A 83 -14.30 3.96 14.28
CA LEU A 83 -15.17 5.12 14.06
C LEU A 83 -14.37 6.42 13.96
N LEU A 84 -13.40 6.60 14.85
CA LEU A 84 -12.53 7.78 14.89
C LEU A 84 -11.73 7.92 13.59
N VAL A 85 -11.13 6.83 13.09
CA VAL A 85 -10.41 6.82 11.82
C VAL A 85 -11.34 7.18 10.65
N LYS A 86 -12.56 6.63 10.60
CA LYS A 86 -13.56 7.00 9.57
C LYS A 86 -13.91 8.48 9.62
N CYS A 87 -14.14 9.03 10.81
CA CYS A 87 -14.42 10.45 11.00
C CYS A 87 -13.24 11.33 10.55
N ILE A 88 -12.01 10.93 10.86
CA ILE A 88 -10.81 11.65 10.39
C ILE A 88 -10.74 11.65 8.87
N CYS A 89 -10.94 10.51 8.20
CA CYS A 89 -10.93 10.44 6.74
C CYS A 89 -12.00 11.35 6.11
N LEU A 90 -13.21 11.36 6.68
CA LEU A 90 -14.30 12.22 6.22
C LEU A 90 -13.95 13.70 6.38
N LEU A 91 -13.50 14.11 7.57
CA LEU A 91 -13.11 15.48 7.85
C LEU A 91 -11.93 15.93 6.98
N HIS A 92 -10.94 15.05 6.76
CA HIS A 92 -9.80 15.32 5.91
C HIS A 92 -10.23 15.66 4.48
N ASN A 93 -11.14 14.87 3.91
CA ASN A 93 -11.67 15.11 2.56
C ASN A 93 -12.50 16.39 2.50
N ILE A 94 -13.35 16.66 3.50
CA ILE A 94 -14.13 17.91 3.57
C ILE A 94 -13.19 19.13 3.60
N ILE A 95 -12.11 19.08 4.38
CA ILE A 95 -11.12 20.17 4.43
C ILE A 95 -10.45 20.35 3.07
N ILE A 96 -10.07 19.27 2.38
CA ILE A 96 -9.49 19.36 1.04
C ILE A 96 -10.48 19.99 0.05
N ASP A 97 -11.76 19.62 0.11
CA ASP A 97 -12.79 20.14 -0.79
C ASP A 97 -13.05 21.64 -0.54
N LEU A 98 -12.92 22.11 0.71
CA LEU A 98 -13.16 23.50 1.09
C LEU A 98 -11.94 24.41 0.93
N GLU A 99 -10.76 23.92 1.30
CA GLU A 99 -9.53 24.72 1.46
C GLU A 99 -8.43 24.34 0.46
N GLY A 100 -8.56 23.20 -0.23
CA GLY A 100 -7.53 22.63 -1.09
C GLY A 100 -6.48 21.81 -0.32
N LEU A 101 -5.44 21.38 -1.03
CA LEU A 101 -4.31 20.66 -0.45
C LEU A 101 -3.34 21.65 0.20
N ASP A 102 -3.11 21.52 1.50
CA ASP A 102 -2.09 22.27 2.21
C ASP A 102 -0.71 21.59 2.02
N GLU A 103 0.06 22.14 1.07
CA GLU A 103 1.39 21.66 0.72
C GLU A 103 2.41 21.80 1.86
N ASN A 104 2.16 22.64 2.86
CA ASN A 104 3.08 22.87 3.98
C ASN A 104 3.06 21.73 5.02
N LEU A 105 2.04 20.86 4.99
CA LEU A 105 1.90 19.74 5.93
C LEU A 105 2.72 18.49 5.56
N LYS A 106 3.49 18.52 4.45
CA LYS A 106 4.21 17.35 3.93
C LYS A 106 5.48 16.96 4.72
N GLU A 107 5.94 17.78 5.68
CA GLU A 107 7.29 17.64 6.24
C GLU A 107 7.47 16.70 7.45
N GLU A 108 6.43 16.05 7.99
CA GLU A 108 6.62 15.18 9.17
C GLU A 108 5.90 13.83 9.04
N VAL A 109 6.65 12.77 8.68
CA VAL A 109 6.20 11.37 8.83
C VAL A 109 7.29 10.55 9.51
N GLN A 110 7.03 10.16 10.76
CA GLN A 110 7.83 9.18 11.49
C GLN A 110 7.42 7.76 11.05
N LYS A 111 8.42 6.92 10.72
CA LYS A 111 8.22 5.52 10.36
C LYS A 111 8.36 4.67 11.62
N GLU A 112 7.28 4.02 12.06
CA GLU A 112 7.33 2.99 13.11
C GLU A 112 7.14 1.58 12.54
N ASN A 113 7.87 0.62 13.13
CA ASN A 113 8.11 -0.74 12.63
C ASN A 113 6.97 -1.71 12.97
N LEU A 114 6.35 -2.31 11.94
CA LEU A 114 5.29 -3.32 12.04
C LEU A 114 5.80 -4.78 12.05
N GLU A 115 6.97 -5.06 12.62
CA GLU A 115 7.66 -6.36 12.43
C GLU A 115 7.05 -7.55 13.21
N LYS A 116 6.11 -7.33 14.14
CA LYS A 116 5.64 -8.39 15.06
C LYS A 116 4.40 -9.17 14.61
N ILE A 117 3.60 -8.65 13.65
CA ILE A 117 2.30 -9.25 13.28
C ILE A 117 2.44 -10.37 12.22
N ILE A 118 3.60 -10.48 11.57
CA ILE A 118 3.75 -11.14 10.27
C ILE A 118 4.08 -12.64 10.37
N LYS A 119 4.42 -13.14 11.56
CA LYS A 119 4.95 -14.51 11.71
C LYS A 119 3.94 -15.66 11.61
N GLU A 120 2.64 -15.39 11.52
CA GLU A 120 1.62 -16.47 11.64
C GLU A 120 0.82 -16.80 10.36
N PHE A 121 0.93 -16.06 9.25
CA PHE A 121 0.05 -16.27 8.08
C PHE A 121 0.63 -17.20 6.98
N ASN A 122 0.54 -18.52 7.23
CA ASN A 122 0.41 -19.66 6.30
C ASN A 122 1.31 -19.82 5.04
N LYS A 123 2.09 -20.93 5.03
CA LYS A 123 3.00 -21.42 3.97
C LYS A 123 2.35 -21.82 2.63
N THR A 124 1.02 -21.90 2.55
CA THR A 124 0.30 -22.31 1.32
C THR A 124 -0.03 -21.11 0.40
N SER A 125 -0.15 -19.89 0.94
CA SER A 125 -0.48 -18.66 0.17
C SER A 125 0.70 -18.08 -0.62
N VAL A 126 1.93 -18.43 -0.25
CA VAL A 126 3.16 -17.85 -0.80
C VAL A 126 3.41 -18.26 -2.26
N LYS A 127 2.99 -19.45 -2.70
CA LYS A 127 3.18 -19.89 -4.09
C LYS A 127 2.28 -19.11 -5.06
N ASN A 128 1.00 -18.97 -4.74
CA ASN A 128 0.05 -18.23 -5.56
C ASN A 128 0.36 -16.73 -5.55
N GLY A 129 0.76 -16.16 -4.40
CA GLY A 129 1.19 -14.77 -4.31
C GLY A 129 2.39 -14.44 -5.21
N ARG A 130 3.36 -15.36 -5.34
CA ARG A 130 4.47 -15.20 -6.31
C ARG A 130 3.98 -15.18 -7.74
N LEU A 131 3.15 -16.16 -8.13
CA LEU A 131 2.62 -16.23 -9.49
C LEU A 131 1.85 -14.96 -9.86
N ILE A 132 1.01 -14.45 -8.94
CA ILE A 132 0.26 -13.21 -9.15
C ILE A 132 1.22 -12.04 -9.32
N ARG A 133 2.22 -11.90 -8.43
CA ARG A 133 3.23 -10.84 -8.54
C ARG A 133 3.98 -10.90 -9.86
N ASP A 134 4.39 -12.09 -10.29
CA ASP A 134 5.15 -12.28 -11.53
C ASP A 134 4.30 -11.91 -12.76
N LYS A 135 3.00 -12.22 -12.76
CA LYS A 135 2.06 -11.74 -13.79
C LYS A 135 2.00 -10.21 -13.86
N PHE A 136 1.86 -9.54 -12.70
CA PHE A 136 1.90 -8.06 -12.64
C PHE A 136 3.26 -7.50 -13.07
N CYS A 137 4.36 -8.13 -12.67
CA CYS A 137 5.71 -7.72 -13.05
C CYS A 137 5.90 -7.77 -14.56
N ASN A 138 5.59 -8.91 -15.18
CA ASN A 138 5.68 -9.09 -16.63
C ASN A 138 4.83 -8.04 -17.36
N PHE A 139 3.59 -7.84 -16.93
CA PHE A 139 2.70 -6.85 -17.53
C PHE A 139 3.27 -5.42 -17.46
N VAL A 140 3.73 -4.99 -16.28
CA VAL A 140 4.30 -3.65 -16.07
C VAL A 140 5.57 -3.46 -16.90
N CYS A 141 6.45 -4.47 -16.95
CA CYS A 141 7.71 -4.38 -17.68
C CYS A 141 7.51 -4.38 -19.21
N MET A 142 6.59 -5.20 -19.72
CA MET A 142 6.29 -5.29 -21.16
C MET A 142 5.63 -4.01 -21.69
N ASN A 143 4.73 -3.42 -20.92
CA ASN A 143 4.01 -2.20 -21.32
C ASN A 143 4.76 -0.91 -20.97
N LYS A 144 5.93 -1.02 -20.30
CA LYS A 144 6.71 0.11 -19.79
C LYS A 144 5.84 1.17 -19.07
N ILE A 145 4.81 0.71 -18.35
CA ILE A 145 3.81 1.52 -17.64
C ILE A 145 4.48 2.35 -16.61
#